data_AF-A0A7S1EZ51-F1
#
_entry.id   AF-A0A7S1EZ51-F1
#
_cell.length_a   1.000
_cell.length_b   1.000
_cell.length_c   1.000
_cell.angle_alpha   90.00
_cell.angle_beta   90.00
_cell.angle_gamma   90.00
#
_symmetry.space_group_name_H-M   'P 1'
#
loop_
_entity.id
_entity.type
_entity.pdbx_description
1 polymer ?
#
loop_
_entity_poly.entity_id
_entity_poly.type
_entity_poly.pdbx_seq_one_letter_code
_entity_poly.pdbx_strand_id
1 'polypeptide(L)'
;MERWGSASQEFFAVAGRKGFDVARRGGEISLDAARRGSQLSRELFQTLKSKTLDIGAAFDGMRSNSDSKASRDDNVSRLSALGFPIAACRHALSECEGNVQLAALYLIDESHSNELLSATLAAGAQDQLAVGYLARIGNLRGHTELNGVLVGLHLWDETAKRWVVQLPNGSMKSLRPRNLNGLDQQGLDAAATELIGEARSLLTEVDDEVEQTLCALSAQDLMELVMTLRDKERQSQSSPNAETEASTARDTLECTDAEAQMASEPVALAESSEERGEHASSTSPPGGSDVAADSERADLEKNLANAELRMASWEADQEARVADLERRERELLESQAKWREEAAVVGNVKHHEELQEAEVPEQQAQQQAQQDAQEDPEWTAQRREIDVQREELARLQEQMQQFSLQLEEQQRAQAVAAEEREFKLAEEEREQATVGHALREEKELLESQRRAVALLQRSLLQSHNQNGASKGSCVEMEIGDTSSQEEETTCEDVDERSDIDDEVWDLDWSTAFSDQTRSAVVLAVGKDREAEDVHSGHDAET
;
A
#
# COMPACT_ATOMS: atom_id res chain seq x y z
N MET A 1 -14.42 5.68 54.93
CA MET A 1 -15.56 6.28 54.19
C MET A 1 -15.01 7.03 52.99
N GLU A 2 -14.24 6.46 52.06
CA GLU A 2 -14.37 5.21 51.28
C GLU A 2 -15.65 5.14 50.45
N ARG A 3 -15.69 5.87 49.32
CA ARG A 3 -16.34 5.46 48.06
C ARG A 3 -16.24 6.51 46.94
N TRP A 4 -15.04 6.98 46.58
CA TRP A 4 -14.84 7.70 45.31
C TRP A 4 -13.50 7.27 44.71
N GLY A 5 -13.47 6.00 44.28
CA GLY A 5 -12.41 5.41 43.49
C GLY A 5 -13.08 4.42 42.53
N SER A 6 -12.71 4.49 41.26
CA SER A 6 -13.28 3.77 40.11
C SER A 6 -14.48 4.43 39.42
N ALA A 7 -14.18 5.44 38.60
CA ALA A 7 -14.93 5.77 37.39
C ALA A 7 -14.00 6.49 36.40
N SER A 8 -12.96 5.81 35.92
CA SER A 8 -12.07 6.31 34.85
C SER A 8 -11.60 5.22 33.89
N GLN A 9 -12.33 4.10 33.82
CA GLN A 9 -12.14 3.06 32.82
C GLN A 9 -13.52 2.63 32.33
N GLU A 10 -14.10 3.43 31.43
CA GLU A 10 -15.24 3.11 30.55
C GLU A 10 -15.76 4.44 29.99
N PHE A 11 -14.97 5.09 29.13
CA PHE A 11 -15.40 6.31 28.43
C PHE A 11 -14.89 6.42 26.98
N PHE A 12 -14.44 5.31 26.40
CA PHE A 12 -14.11 5.23 24.98
C PHE A 12 -14.87 4.08 24.33
N ALA A 13 -16.13 4.35 24.02
CA ALA A 13 -16.79 3.80 22.84
C ALA A 13 -18.07 4.60 22.60
N VAL A 14 -18.42 4.79 21.33
CA VAL A 14 -19.66 5.39 20.82
C VAL A 14 -19.61 6.91 20.56
N ALA A 15 -18.96 7.26 19.45
CA ALA A 15 -19.39 8.28 18.45
C ALA A 15 -18.23 8.39 17.42
N GLY A 16 -18.26 7.71 16.27
CA GLY A 16 -18.94 8.15 15.04
C GLY A 16 -17.85 8.34 13.96
N ARG A 17 -17.56 7.33 13.13
CA ARG A 17 -18.08 7.10 11.77
C ARG A 17 -18.19 8.35 10.87
N LYS A 18 -17.44 8.23 9.77
CA LYS A 18 -17.66 8.74 8.40
C LYS A 18 -17.32 10.21 8.14
N GLY A 19 -16.17 10.39 7.49
CA GLY A 19 -16.01 11.44 6.48
C GLY A 19 -14.76 12.29 6.60
N PHE A 20 -13.56 11.71 6.65
CA PHE A 20 -12.33 12.50 6.46
C PHE A 20 -11.14 11.57 6.17
N ASP A 21 -10.93 11.16 4.91
CA ASP A 21 -9.68 10.44 4.59
C ASP A 21 -9.22 10.39 3.11
N VAL A 22 -9.71 11.27 2.22
CA VAL A 22 -9.38 11.14 0.78
C VAL A 22 -8.26 12.07 0.27
N ALA A 23 -7.86 13.12 1.00
CA ALA A 23 -7.02 14.17 0.39
C ALA A 23 -5.51 14.15 0.72
N ARG A 24 -4.96 13.22 1.54
CA ARG A 24 -3.54 13.32 2.00
C ARG A 24 -2.60 12.17 1.62
N ARG A 25 -3.06 11.12 0.94
CA ARG A 25 -2.24 9.91 0.67
C ARG A 25 -1.46 9.87 -0.65
N GLY A 26 -1.52 10.90 -1.49
CA GLY A 26 -0.96 10.82 -2.85
C GLY A 26 0.57 10.94 -2.99
N GLY A 27 1.29 11.47 -1.99
CA GLY A 27 2.71 11.85 -2.15
C GLY A 27 3.74 10.94 -1.48
N GLU A 28 3.42 10.34 -0.33
CA GLU A 28 4.43 9.68 0.53
C GLU A 28 4.44 8.15 0.41
N ILE A 29 3.44 7.54 -0.24
CA ILE A 29 3.32 6.07 -0.38
C ILE A 29 4.37 5.49 -1.35
N SER A 30 4.94 6.29 -2.26
CA SER A 30 5.80 5.76 -3.33
C SER A 30 7.19 5.33 -2.87
N LEU A 31 7.73 5.88 -1.78
CA LEU A 31 9.06 5.50 -1.27
C LEU A 31 8.99 4.31 -0.30
N ASP A 32 7.94 4.25 0.53
CA ASP A 32 7.74 3.13 1.46
C ASP A 32 7.20 1.86 0.79
N ALA A 33 6.44 1.98 -0.30
CA ALA A 33 6.07 0.82 -1.11
C ALA A 33 7.30 0.22 -1.83
N ALA A 34 8.22 1.08 -2.30
CA ALA A 34 9.48 0.63 -2.91
C ALA A 34 10.43 -0.01 -1.88
N ARG A 35 10.53 0.55 -0.66
CA ARG A 35 11.33 -0.05 0.44
C ARG A 35 10.74 -1.36 0.95
N ARG A 36 9.42 -1.43 1.18
CA ARG A 36 8.73 -2.67 1.56
C ARG A 36 8.82 -3.74 0.47
N GLY A 37 8.71 -3.35 -0.81
CA GLY A 37 8.97 -4.24 -1.94
C GLY A 37 10.39 -4.80 -1.94
N SER A 38 11.40 -3.98 -1.60
CA SER A 38 12.80 -4.41 -1.51
C SER A 38 13.10 -5.34 -0.33
N GLN A 39 12.49 -5.11 0.84
CA GLN A 39 12.65 -5.99 2.01
C GLN A 39 11.92 -7.32 1.84
N LEU A 40 10.67 -7.31 1.37
CA LEU A 40 9.93 -8.54 1.06
C LEU A 40 10.62 -9.36 -0.04
N SER A 41 11.26 -8.68 -1.01
CA SER A 41 12.09 -9.35 -2.01
C SER A 41 13.32 -10.03 -1.39
N ARG A 42 13.98 -9.42 -0.40
CA ARG A 42 15.12 -10.05 0.31
C ARG A 42 14.69 -11.23 1.16
N GLU A 43 13.58 -11.15 1.86
CA GLU A 43 13.09 -12.25 2.71
C GLU A 43 12.57 -13.43 1.89
N LEU A 44 11.82 -13.17 0.81
CA LEU A 44 11.44 -14.20 -0.16
C LEU A 44 12.67 -14.82 -0.82
N PHE A 45 13.68 -14.02 -1.13
CA PHE A 45 14.92 -14.52 -1.70
C PHE A 45 15.73 -15.33 -0.70
N GLN A 46 15.80 -14.95 0.58
CA GLN A 46 16.48 -15.74 1.63
C GLN A 46 15.75 -17.05 1.93
N THR A 47 14.41 -17.06 1.94
CA THR A 47 13.62 -18.29 2.08
C THR A 47 13.72 -19.20 0.86
N LEU A 48 13.85 -18.63 -0.35
CA LEU A 48 14.23 -19.39 -1.54
C LEU A 48 15.67 -19.91 -1.44
N LYS A 49 16.61 -19.12 -0.90
CA LYS A 49 18.03 -19.48 -0.72
C LYS A 49 18.23 -20.63 0.28
N SER A 50 17.45 -20.69 1.35
CA SER A 50 17.50 -21.79 2.32
C SER A 50 16.85 -23.07 1.76
N LYS A 51 15.76 -22.96 1.00
CA LYS A 51 15.14 -24.09 0.30
C LYS A 51 15.94 -24.58 -0.92
N THR A 52 16.81 -23.75 -1.48
CA THR A 52 17.62 -24.08 -2.67
C THR A 52 18.84 -24.96 -2.35
N LEU A 53 19.20 -25.18 -1.08
CA LEU A 53 20.32 -26.08 -0.73
C LEU A 53 20.06 -27.56 -1.07
N ASP A 54 18.81 -27.95 -1.30
CA ASP A 54 18.42 -29.31 -1.74
C ASP A 54 18.34 -29.46 -3.29
N ILE A 55 18.72 -28.42 -4.03
CA ILE A 55 18.54 -28.35 -5.49
C ILE A 55 19.54 -29.22 -6.27
N GLY A 56 20.68 -29.57 -5.67
CA GLY A 56 21.66 -30.45 -6.31
C GLY A 56 21.04 -31.80 -6.74
N ALA A 57 20.21 -32.40 -5.90
CA ALA A 57 19.50 -33.64 -6.19
C ALA A 57 18.39 -33.47 -7.23
N ALA A 58 17.69 -32.33 -7.21
CA ALA A 58 16.65 -32.02 -8.20
C ALA A 58 17.24 -31.80 -9.61
N PHE A 59 18.44 -31.20 -9.72
CA PHE A 59 19.11 -30.98 -11.01
C PHE A 59 19.69 -32.25 -11.63
N ASP A 60 20.15 -33.20 -10.82
CA ASP A 60 20.66 -34.48 -11.33
C ASP A 60 19.55 -35.31 -12.00
N GLY A 61 18.30 -35.21 -11.50
CA GLY A 61 17.14 -35.77 -12.18
C GLY A 61 16.86 -35.13 -13.56
N MET A 62 17.24 -33.86 -13.76
CA MET A 62 17.00 -33.14 -15.02
C MET A 62 18.05 -33.42 -16.11
N ARG A 63 19.26 -33.89 -15.74
CA ARG A 63 20.35 -34.18 -16.70
C ARG A 63 20.08 -35.36 -17.62
N SER A 64 19.21 -36.29 -17.23
CA SER A 64 18.99 -37.56 -17.95
C SER A 64 18.04 -37.47 -19.15
N ASN A 65 17.45 -36.30 -19.43
CA ASN A 65 16.38 -36.14 -20.42
C ASN A 65 16.69 -35.09 -21.51
N SER A 66 17.96 -34.89 -21.84
CA SER A 66 18.47 -33.78 -22.68
C SER A 66 18.16 -33.85 -24.17
N ASP A 67 17.54 -34.92 -24.69
CA ASP A 67 17.38 -35.13 -26.14
C ASP A 67 15.95 -35.01 -26.68
N SER A 68 14.98 -34.62 -25.86
CA SER A 68 13.63 -34.33 -26.35
C SER A 68 13.32 -32.84 -26.21
N LYS A 69 12.79 -32.23 -27.28
CA LYS A 69 12.26 -30.87 -27.32
C LYS A 69 11.11 -30.74 -26.29
N ALA A 70 11.44 -30.63 -25.02
CA ALA A 70 10.48 -30.28 -23.98
C ALA A 70 9.85 -28.95 -24.40
N SER A 71 8.52 -28.86 -24.29
CA SER A 71 7.82 -27.61 -24.59
C SER A 71 8.33 -26.53 -23.63
N ARG A 72 8.38 -25.28 -24.08
CA ARG A 72 8.74 -24.15 -23.21
C ARG A 72 7.88 -24.13 -21.93
N ASP A 73 6.62 -24.53 -22.04
CA ASP A 73 5.69 -24.63 -20.90
C ASP A 73 6.05 -25.76 -19.92
N ASP A 74 6.65 -26.86 -20.39
CA ASP A 74 7.14 -27.95 -19.52
C ASP A 74 8.33 -27.46 -18.70
N ASN A 75 9.22 -26.68 -19.33
CA ASN A 75 10.37 -26.07 -18.68
C ASN A 75 9.94 -25.02 -17.65
N VAL A 76 8.93 -24.20 -17.96
CA VAL A 76 8.34 -23.26 -16.99
C VAL A 76 7.75 -24.03 -15.80
N SER A 77 7.03 -25.12 -16.06
CA SER A 77 6.42 -25.96 -15.02
C SER A 77 7.47 -26.60 -14.10
N ARG A 78 8.61 -27.01 -14.67
CA ARG A 78 9.75 -27.54 -13.91
C ARG A 78 10.38 -26.49 -12.99
N LEU A 79 10.61 -25.27 -13.50
CA LEU A 79 11.16 -24.19 -12.69
C LEU A 79 10.14 -23.70 -11.63
N SER A 80 8.84 -23.64 -11.95
CA SER A 80 7.83 -23.28 -10.96
C SER A 80 7.66 -24.33 -9.86
N ALA A 81 7.89 -25.61 -10.16
CA ALA A 81 7.90 -26.67 -9.15
C ALA A 81 9.03 -26.50 -8.13
N LEU A 82 10.08 -25.75 -8.47
CA LEU A 82 11.15 -25.35 -7.54
C LEU A 82 10.78 -24.12 -6.69
N GLY A 83 9.57 -23.58 -6.84
CA GLY A 83 9.07 -22.43 -6.07
C GLY A 83 9.32 -21.07 -6.73
N PHE A 84 9.90 -21.03 -7.93
CA PHE A 84 10.09 -19.76 -8.64
C PHE A 84 8.77 -19.26 -9.26
N PRO A 85 8.50 -17.93 -9.26
CA PRO A 85 7.32 -17.36 -9.91
C PRO A 85 7.29 -17.69 -11.39
N ILE A 86 6.12 -18.11 -11.92
CA ILE A 86 5.94 -18.51 -13.32
C ILE A 86 6.44 -17.42 -14.30
N ALA A 87 6.22 -16.16 -13.95
CA ALA A 87 6.68 -14.99 -14.69
C ALA A 87 8.22 -14.92 -14.80
N ALA A 88 8.89 -15.01 -13.66
CA ALA A 88 10.34 -15.05 -13.57
C ALA A 88 10.90 -16.23 -14.37
N CYS A 89 10.29 -17.42 -14.26
CA CYS A 89 10.66 -18.60 -15.04
C CYS A 89 10.57 -18.36 -16.55
N ARG A 90 9.50 -17.74 -17.03
CA ARG A 90 9.30 -17.44 -18.45
C ARG A 90 10.30 -16.44 -18.98
N HIS A 91 10.65 -15.43 -18.19
CA HIS A 91 11.63 -14.41 -18.53
C HIS A 91 13.05 -15.00 -18.56
N ALA A 92 13.45 -15.73 -17.52
CA ALA A 92 14.74 -16.41 -17.46
C ALA A 92 14.92 -17.42 -18.61
N LEU A 93 13.88 -18.19 -18.94
CA LEU A 93 13.90 -19.09 -20.11
C LEU A 93 13.94 -18.34 -21.45
N SER A 94 13.56 -17.05 -21.49
CA SER A 94 13.70 -16.23 -22.69
C SER A 94 15.15 -15.81 -22.90
N GLU A 95 15.77 -15.28 -21.85
CA GLU A 95 17.17 -14.82 -21.88
C GLU A 95 18.15 -15.99 -22.07
N CYS A 96 17.81 -17.16 -21.52
CA CYS A 96 18.65 -18.35 -21.63
C CYS A 96 18.31 -19.25 -22.84
N GLU A 97 17.63 -18.73 -23.86
CA GLU A 97 17.27 -19.46 -25.10
C GLU A 97 16.54 -20.80 -24.85
N GLY A 98 15.78 -20.90 -23.77
CA GLY A 98 15.04 -22.09 -23.35
C GLY A 98 15.85 -23.13 -22.57
N ASN A 99 17.12 -22.86 -22.26
CA ASN A 99 17.96 -23.73 -21.44
C ASN A 99 17.57 -23.61 -19.95
N VAL A 100 17.06 -24.70 -19.38
CA VAL A 100 16.54 -24.73 -18.00
C VAL A 100 17.64 -24.53 -16.96
N GLN A 101 18.84 -25.06 -17.21
CA GLN A 101 19.97 -24.94 -16.28
C GLN A 101 20.47 -23.51 -16.20
N LEU A 102 20.65 -22.86 -17.35
CA LEU A 102 21.03 -21.45 -17.39
C LEU A 102 19.94 -20.56 -16.82
N ALA A 103 18.66 -20.85 -17.12
CA ALA A 103 17.54 -20.10 -16.56
C ALA A 103 17.45 -20.23 -15.03
N ALA A 104 17.74 -21.39 -14.46
CA ALA A 104 17.77 -21.55 -13.00
C ALA A 104 18.94 -20.81 -12.35
N LEU A 105 20.13 -20.84 -12.97
CA LEU A 105 21.26 -20.02 -12.51
C LEU A 105 20.92 -18.54 -12.59
N TYR A 106 20.26 -18.11 -13.67
CA TYR A 106 19.77 -16.73 -13.84
C TYR A 106 18.80 -16.33 -12.72
N LEU A 107 17.90 -17.22 -12.31
CA LEU A 107 16.94 -16.99 -11.23
C LEU A 107 17.59 -16.88 -9.84
N ILE A 108 18.74 -17.50 -9.63
CA ILE A 108 19.45 -17.54 -8.34
C ILE A 108 20.47 -16.40 -8.25
N ASP A 109 20.90 -15.82 -9.37
CA ASP A 109 21.89 -14.75 -9.39
C ASP A 109 21.29 -13.40 -8.93
N GLU A 110 21.83 -12.85 -7.84
CA GLU A 110 21.40 -11.58 -7.25
C GLU A 110 21.54 -10.40 -8.22
N SER A 111 22.45 -10.48 -9.19
CA SER A 111 22.64 -9.43 -10.19
C SER A 111 21.42 -9.25 -11.12
N HIS A 112 20.61 -10.29 -11.29
CA HIS A 112 19.40 -10.27 -12.12
C HIS A 112 18.10 -10.07 -11.32
N SER A 113 18.19 -9.88 -9.99
CA SER A 113 17.03 -9.79 -9.09
C SER A 113 16.05 -8.65 -9.45
N ASN A 114 16.56 -7.47 -9.82
CA ASN A 114 15.73 -6.33 -10.23
C ASN A 114 14.95 -6.61 -11.52
N GLU A 115 15.58 -7.27 -12.48
CA GLU A 115 14.95 -7.59 -13.77
C GLU A 115 13.87 -8.66 -13.58
N LEU A 116 14.14 -9.68 -12.75
CA LEU A 116 13.17 -10.70 -12.38
C LEU A 116 11.98 -10.13 -11.62
N LEU A 117 12.22 -9.19 -10.70
CA LEU A 117 11.16 -8.48 -9.99
C LEU A 117 10.32 -7.66 -10.97
N SER A 118 10.96 -6.96 -11.91
CA SER A 118 10.25 -6.19 -12.95
C SER A 118 9.42 -7.09 -13.87
N ALA A 119 9.95 -8.25 -14.27
CA ALA A 119 9.24 -9.23 -15.09
C ALA A 119 8.07 -9.86 -14.31
N THR A 120 8.25 -10.08 -13.01
CA THR A 120 7.20 -10.62 -12.13
C THR A 120 6.09 -9.59 -11.91
N LEU A 121 6.42 -8.32 -11.69
CA LEU A 121 5.44 -7.23 -11.62
C LEU A 121 4.71 -7.04 -12.95
N ALA A 122 5.42 -7.07 -14.07
CA ALA A 122 4.84 -6.95 -15.40
C ALA A 122 3.91 -8.12 -15.75
N ALA A 123 4.24 -9.34 -15.33
CA ALA A 123 3.37 -10.50 -15.49
C ALA A 123 2.21 -10.49 -14.49
N GLY A 124 2.43 -10.02 -13.26
CA GLY A 124 1.39 -9.78 -12.28
C GLY A 124 0.34 -8.80 -12.80
N ALA A 125 0.76 -7.78 -13.56
CA ALA A 125 -0.16 -6.88 -14.25
C ALA A 125 -0.98 -7.57 -15.37
N GLN A 126 -0.49 -8.67 -15.96
CA GLN A 126 -1.28 -9.51 -16.87
C GLN A 126 -2.23 -10.47 -16.15
N ASP A 127 -1.89 -10.89 -14.93
CA ASP A 127 -2.75 -11.71 -14.07
C ASP A 127 -3.80 -10.88 -13.30
N GLN A 128 -3.70 -9.54 -13.33
CA GLN A 128 -4.71 -8.62 -12.78
C GLN A 128 -5.95 -8.44 -13.66
N LEU A 129 -6.08 -9.21 -14.74
CA LEU A 129 -7.32 -9.22 -15.51
C LEU A 129 -8.41 -9.92 -14.69
N ALA A 130 -9.29 -9.14 -14.08
CA ALA A 130 -10.44 -9.64 -13.34
C ALA A 130 -11.73 -9.10 -13.96
N VAL A 131 -12.83 -9.85 -13.80
CA VAL A 131 -14.15 -9.39 -14.23
C VAL A 131 -14.49 -8.06 -13.53
N GLY A 132 -14.98 -7.10 -14.32
CA GLY A 132 -15.25 -5.73 -13.91
C GLY A 132 -14.11 -4.77 -14.17
N TYR A 133 -12.84 -5.22 -14.24
CA TYR A 133 -11.70 -4.30 -14.38
C TYR A 133 -11.61 -3.68 -15.78
N LEU A 134 -10.92 -2.54 -15.86
CA LEU A 134 -10.59 -1.89 -17.12
C LEU A 134 -9.22 -2.39 -17.64
N ALA A 135 -9.14 -2.58 -18.95
CA ALA A 135 -7.91 -2.92 -19.63
C ALA A 135 -7.79 -2.12 -20.93
N ARG A 136 -6.57 -1.96 -21.43
CA ARG A 136 -6.32 -1.36 -22.75
C ARG A 136 -6.00 -2.46 -23.76
N ILE A 137 -6.70 -2.47 -24.89
CA ILE A 137 -6.43 -3.45 -25.94
C ILE A 137 -5.05 -3.19 -26.54
N GLY A 138 -4.25 -4.23 -26.72
CA GLY A 138 -2.93 -4.17 -27.34
C GLY A 138 -2.63 -5.37 -28.25
N ASN A 139 -1.57 -5.24 -29.04
CA ASN A 139 -0.97 -6.35 -29.80
C ASN A 139 -1.91 -7.07 -30.79
N LEU A 140 -3.02 -6.47 -31.22
CA LEU A 140 -3.86 -7.02 -32.28
C LEU A 140 -3.20 -6.76 -33.64
N ARG A 141 -2.97 -7.83 -34.42
CA ARG A 141 -2.41 -7.75 -35.77
C ARG A 141 -3.46 -7.57 -36.87
N GLY A 142 -4.66 -8.11 -36.67
CA GLY A 142 -5.76 -8.05 -37.65
C GLY A 142 -6.70 -6.86 -37.48
N HIS A 143 -6.69 -6.23 -36.31
CA HIS A 143 -7.56 -5.11 -35.94
C HIS A 143 -6.73 -4.06 -35.20
N THR A 144 -5.77 -3.46 -35.89
CA THR A 144 -4.85 -2.48 -35.30
C THR A 144 -5.55 -1.22 -34.83
N GLU A 145 -6.72 -0.90 -35.40
CA GLU A 145 -7.60 0.20 -35.01
C GLU A 145 -8.16 0.06 -33.59
N LEU A 146 -8.16 -1.15 -33.03
CA LEU A 146 -8.61 -1.41 -31.66
C LEU A 146 -7.46 -1.31 -30.66
N ASN A 147 -6.20 -1.27 -31.10
CA ASN A 147 -5.08 -1.12 -30.18
C ASN A 147 -5.10 0.28 -29.58
N GLY A 148 -4.94 0.35 -28.26
CA GLY A 148 -5.05 1.58 -27.49
C GLY A 148 -6.45 1.86 -26.95
N VAL A 149 -7.49 1.13 -27.37
CA VAL A 149 -8.85 1.37 -26.88
C VAL A 149 -9.03 0.81 -25.45
N LEU A 150 -9.60 1.62 -24.56
CA LEU A 150 -10.03 1.20 -23.22
C LEU A 150 -11.27 0.32 -23.30
N VAL A 151 -11.26 -0.79 -22.58
CA VAL A 151 -12.36 -1.76 -22.55
C VAL A 151 -12.64 -2.25 -21.14
N GLY A 152 -13.90 -2.55 -20.86
CA GLY A 152 -14.32 -3.24 -19.63
C GLY A 152 -14.25 -4.75 -19.80
N LEU A 153 -13.65 -5.45 -18.83
CA LEU A 153 -13.60 -6.91 -18.80
C LEU A 153 -14.92 -7.45 -18.25
N HIS A 154 -15.71 -8.14 -19.06
CA HIS A 154 -17.05 -8.57 -18.63
C HIS A 154 -17.09 -10.02 -18.15
N LEU A 155 -16.48 -10.95 -18.89
CA LEU A 155 -16.49 -12.37 -18.53
C LEU A 155 -15.23 -13.08 -19.07
N TRP A 156 -14.68 -14.00 -18.30
CA TRP A 156 -13.69 -14.95 -18.81
C TRP A 156 -14.40 -16.18 -19.41
N ASP A 157 -14.28 -16.36 -20.72
CA ASP A 157 -14.76 -17.58 -21.38
C ASP A 157 -13.70 -18.68 -21.24
N GLU A 158 -13.96 -19.59 -20.30
CA GLU A 158 -13.06 -20.69 -20.00
C GLU A 158 -12.92 -21.71 -21.14
N THR A 159 -13.94 -21.83 -22.00
CA THR A 159 -13.93 -22.76 -23.14
C THR A 159 -13.04 -22.24 -24.27
N ALA A 160 -13.14 -20.95 -24.58
CA ALA A 160 -12.32 -20.32 -25.61
C ALA A 160 -10.95 -19.86 -25.10
N LYS A 161 -10.75 -19.84 -23.77
CA LYS A 161 -9.61 -19.22 -23.08
C LYS A 161 -9.41 -17.77 -23.55
N ARG A 162 -10.51 -17.01 -23.54
CA ARG A 162 -10.58 -15.62 -24.01
C ARG A 162 -11.44 -14.77 -23.09
N TRP A 163 -11.05 -13.51 -22.93
CA TRP A 163 -11.84 -12.48 -22.26
C TRP A 163 -12.92 -11.96 -23.21
N VAL A 164 -14.16 -11.99 -22.76
CA VAL A 164 -15.25 -11.21 -23.35
C VAL A 164 -15.13 -9.80 -22.78
N VAL A 165 -14.74 -8.87 -23.64
CA VAL A 165 -14.57 -7.47 -23.30
C VAL A 165 -15.67 -6.64 -23.94
N GLN A 166 -16.13 -5.61 -23.24
CA GLN A 166 -17.10 -4.65 -23.75
C GLN A 166 -16.35 -3.42 -24.25
N LEU A 167 -16.57 -3.09 -25.52
CA LEU A 167 -15.99 -1.91 -26.15
C LEU A 167 -16.84 -0.67 -25.81
N PRO A 168 -16.26 0.56 -25.89
CA PRO A 168 -16.99 1.80 -25.64
C PRO A 168 -18.21 2.02 -26.56
N ASN A 169 -18.31 1.27 -27.66
CA ASN A 169 -19.43 1.35 -28.59
C ASN A 169 -20.61 0.43 -28.21
N GLY A 170 -20.52 -0.30 -27.10
CA GLY A 170 -21.51 -1.29 -26.66
C GLY A 170 -21.23 -2.73 -27.13
N SER A 171 -20.37 -2.92 -28.13
CA SER A 171 -20.13 -4.25 -28.71
C SER A 171 -19.26 -5.11 -27.79
N MET A 172 -19.57 -6.40 -27.69
CA MET A 172 -18.74 -7.37 -26.98
C MET A 172 -17.79 -8.08 -27.94
N LYS A 173 -16.52 -8.24 -27.56
CA LYS A 173 -15.51 -8.99 -28.34
C LYS A 173 -14.77 -9.99 -27.48
N SER A 174 -14.43 -11.13 -28.08
CA SER A 174 -13.64 -12.19 -27.45
C SER A 174 -12.14 -12.03 -27.78
N LEU A 175 -11.35 -11.58 -26.81
CA LEU A 175 -9.91 -11.29 -26.94
C LEU A 175 -9.07 -12.25 -26.10
N ARG A 176 -7.84 -12.54 -26.56
CA ARG A 176 -6.89 -13.35 -25.77
C ARG A 176 -6.28 -12.49 -24.66
N PRO A 177 -5.90 -13.04 -23.49
CA PRO A 177 -5.22 -12.30 -22.43
C PRO A 177 -4.03 -11.47 -22.90
N ARG A 178 -3.17 -12.03 -23.76
CA ARG A 178 -1.99 -11.33 -24.34
C ARG A 178 -2.31 -10.09 -25.18
N ASN A 179 -3.59 -9.91 -25.53
CA ASN A 179 -4.09 -8.77 -26.28
C ASN A 179 -4.73 -7.71 -25.38
N LEU A 180 -4.63 -7.89 -24.06
CA LEU A 180 -5.13 -7.00 -23.04
C LEU A 180 -3.95 -6.61 -22.16
N ASN A 181 -3.76 -5.31 -22.00
CA ASN A 181 -2.82 -4.77 -21.03
C ASN A 181 -3.65 -4.32 -19.82
N GLY A 182 -3.41 -4.94 -18.66
CA GLY A 182 -3.93 -4.43 -17.40
C GLY A 182 -3.44 -3.00 -17.19
N LEU A 183 -4.28 -2.17 -16.57
CA LEU A 183 -3.90 -0.81 -16.20
C LEU A 183 -3.33 -0.85 -14.78
N ASP A 184 -2.13 -0.31 -14.62
CA ASP A 184 -1.64 0.06 -13.29
C ASP A 184 -2.38 1.28 -12.77
N GLN A 185 -2.06 1.73 -11.55
CA GLN A 185 -2.76 2.85 -10.93
C GLN A 185 -2.60 4.15 -11.75
N GLN A 186 -1.43 4.40 -12.32
CA GLN A 186 -1.22 5.53 -13.25
C GLN A 186 -2.05 5.38 -14.53
N GLY A 187 -2.14 4.18 -15.09
CA GLY A 187 -2.97 3.87 -16.24
C GLY A 187 -4.47 4.02 -15.96
N LEU A 188 -4.91 3.71 -14.75
CA LEU A 188 -6.29 3.93 -14.29
C LEU A 188 -6.62 5.42 -14.18
N ASP A 189 -5.71 6.23 -13.62
CA ASP A 189 -5.88 7.68 -13.53
C ASP A 189 -5.90 8.34 -14.93
N ALA A 190 -5.03 7.87 -15.83
CA ALA A 190 -5.02 8.29 -17.23
C ALA A 190 -6.30 7.85 -17.98
N ALA A 191 -6.83 6.66 -17.68
CA ALA A 191 -8.09 6.19 -18.24
C ALA A 191 -9.30 6.98 -17.70
N ALA A 192 -9.31 7.30 -16.42
CA ALA A 192 -10.36 8.10 -15.81
C ALA A 192 -10.41 9.51 -16.42
N THR A 193 -9.25 10.15 -16.63
CA THR A 193 -9.18 11.46 -17.28
C THR A 193 -9.64 11.43 -18.74
N GLU A 194 -9.30 10.38 -19.51
CA GLU A 194 -9.81 10.16 -20.87
C GLU A 194 -11.35 10.00 -20.88
N LEU A 195 -11.90 9.19 -19.96
CA LEU A 195 -13.34 8.97 -19.84
C LEU A 195 -14.10 10.21 -19.36
N ILE A 196 -13.53 11.00 -18.45
CA ILE A 196 -14.10 12.28 -18.02
C ILE A 196 -14.16 13.25 -19.21
N GLY A 197 -13.08 13.34 -19.99
CA GLY A 197 -13.05 14.17 -21.20
C GLY A 197 -14.11 13.75 -22.22
N GLU A 198 -14.33 12.44 -22.37
CA GLU A 198 -15.37 11.91 -23.24
C GLU A 198 -16.79 12.18 -22.71
N ALA A 199 -17.04 11.94 -21.42
CA ALA A 199 -18.32 12.24 -20.80
C ALA A 199 -18.67 13.73 -20.92
N ARG A 200 -17.69 14.62 -20.75
CA ARG A 200 -17.83 16.07 -20.97
C ARG A 200 -18.20 16.40 -22.41
N SER A 201 -17.67 15.67 -23.39
CA SER A 201 -18.02 15.91 -24.81
C SER A 201 -19.45 15.47 -25.15
N LEU A 202 -20.02 14.51 -24.42
CA LEU A 202 -21.38 13.99 -24.65
C LEU A 202 -22.45 14.79 -23.89
N LEU A 203 -22.07 15.42 -22.79
CA LEU A 203 -22.95 16.30 -22.01
C LEU A 203 -22.86 17.73 -22.57
N THR A 204 -23.95 18.21 -23.19
CA THR A 204 -23.99 19.53 -23.84
C THR A 204 -23.86 20.70 -22.85
N GLU A 205 -24.21 20.48 -21.59
CA GLU A 205 -24.10 21.45 -20.50
C GLU A 205 -23.60 20.69 -19.26
N VAL A 206 -22.45 21.09 -18.73
CA VAL A 206 -21.84 20.50 -17.53
C VAL A 206 -21.69 21.62 -16.51
N ASP A 207 -22.52 21.60 -15.48
CA ASP A 207 -22.38 22.50 -14.34
C ASP A 207 -21.25 22.02 -13.41
N ASP A 208 -20.73 22.92 -12.56
CA ASP A 208 -19.63 22.61 -11.62
C ASP A 208 -19.92 21.40 -10.72
N GLU A 209 -21.18 21.21 -10.32
CA GLU A 209 -21.62 20.06 -9.53
C GLU A 209 -21.47 18.74 -10.31
N VAL A 210 -21.76 18.76 -11.62
CA VAL A 210 -21.60 17.58 -12.50
C VAL A 210 -20.11 17.31 -12.72
N GLU A 211 -19.27 18.33 -12.89
CA GLU A 211 -17.82 18.12 -12.96
C GLU A 211 -17.27 17.46 -11.68
N GLN A 212 -17.73 17.91 -10.51
CA GLN A 212 -17.27 17.35 -9.24
C GLN A 212 -17.70 15.90 -9.05
N THR A 213 -18.91 15.54 -9.49
CA THR A 213 -19.38 14.14 -9.46
C THR A 213 -18.62 13.27 -10.45
N LEU A 214 -18.34 13.75 -11.67
CA LEU A 214 -17.52 13.01 -12.64
C LEU A 214 -16.11 12.70 -12.11
N CYS A 215 -15.48 13.65 -11.41
CA CYS A 215 -14.17 13.44 -10.79
C CYS A 215 -14.20 12.50 -9.58
N ALA A 216 -15.36 12.31 -8.94
CA ALA A 216 -15.52 11.43 -7.78
C ALA A 216 -15.87 9.98 -8.16
N LEU A 217 -16.32 9.74 -9.40
CA LEU A 217 -16.67 8.42 -9.89
C LEU A 217 -15.43 7.56 -10.14
N SER A 218 -15.56 6.25 -9.92
CA SER A 218 -14.50 5.31 -10.30
C SER A 218 -14.39 5.23 -11.83
N ALA A 219 -13.23 4.80 -12.34
CA ALA A 219 -13.04 4.63 -13.78
C ALA A 219 -14.06 3.64 -14.39
N GLN A 220 -14.53 2.64 -13.62
CA GLN A 220 -15.58 1.72 -14.03
C GLN A 220 -16.93 2.42 -14.18
N ASP A 221 -17.35 3.17 -13.17
CA ASP A 221 -18.62 3.90 -13.20
C ASP A 221 -18.62 4.95 -14.32
N LEU A 222 -17.47 5.60 -14.55
CA LEU A 222 -17.27 6.52 -15.67
C LEU A 222 -17.43 5.83 -17.02
N MET A 223 -16.87 4.63 -17.20
CA MET A 223 -17.05 3.86 -18.44
C MET A 223 -18.53 3.50 -18.64
N GLU A 224 -19.21 3.02 -17.61
CA GLU A 224 -20.65 2.70 -17.69
C GLU A 224 -21.47 3.96 -18.04
N LEU A 225 -21.18 5.08 -17.38
CA LEU A 225 -21.83 6.36 -17.67
C LEU A 225 -21.62 6.78 -19.13
N VAL A 226 -20.39 6.78 -19.64
CA VAL A 226 -20.06 7.12 -21.03
C VAL A 226 -20.83 6.21 -22.00
N MET A 227 -20.94 4.92 -21.71
CA MET A 227 -21.70 3.99 -22.53
C MET A 227 -23.20 4.33 -22.55
N THR A 228 -23.81 4.62 -21.39
CA THR A 228 -25.23 5.02 -21.35
C THR A 228 -25.49 6.34 -22.09
N LEU A 229 -24.56 7.29 -22.04
CA LEU A 229 -24.67 8.57 -22.74
C LEU A 229 -24.61 8.37 -24.26
N ARG A 230 -23.69 7.54 -24.76
CA ARG A 230 -23.62 7.20 -26.19
C ARG A 230 -24.89 6.50 -26.69
N ASP A 231 -25.48 5.62 -25.90
CA ASP A 231 -26.72 4.95 -26.28
C ASP A 231 -27.89 5.94 -26.36
N LYS A 232 -27.98 6.92 -25.43
CA LYS A 232 -28.95 8.02 -25.51
C LYS A 232 -28.73 8.91 -26.74
N GLU A 233 -27.48 9.19 -27.08
CA GLU A 233 -27.14 9.97 -28.28
C GLU A 233 -27.60 9.24 -29.56
N ARG A 234 -27.34 7.94 -29.66
CA ARG A 234 -27.81 7.11 -30.79
C ARG A 234 -29.33 7.04 -30.87
N GLN A 235 -30.02 6.92 -29.73
CA GLN A 235 -31.48 6.95 -29.70
C GLN A 235 -32.01 8.28 -30.23
N SER A 236 -31.37 9.39 -29.85
CA SER A 236 -31.73 10.73 -30.34
C SER A 236 -31.49 10.89 -31.85
N GLN A 237 -30.39 10.35 -32.38
CA GLN A 237 -30.06 10.38 -33.82
C GLN A 237 -30.89 9.44 -34.70
N SER A 238 -31.47 8.38 -34.13
CA SER A 238 -32.30 7.41 -34.88
C SER A 238 -33.77 7.81 -35.01
N SER A 239 -34.20 8.88 -34.32
CA SER A 239 -35.57 9.39 -34.36
C SER A 239 -35.84 10.68 -35.20
N PRO A 240 -35.12 11.03 -36.29
CA PRO A 240 -35.41 12.28 -37.03
C PRO A 240 -36.51 12.15 -38.10
N ASN A 241 -37.07 10.96 -38.36
CA ASN A 241 -37.99 10.75 -39.49
C ASN A 241 -39.48 10.58 -39.13
N ALA A 242 -39.88 10.64 -37.86
CA ALA A 242 -41.29 10.47 -37.51
C ALA A 242 -42.10 11.79 -37.48
N GLU A 243 -41.44 12.96 -37.37
CA GLU A 243 -42.15 14.24 -37.23
C GLU A 243 -42.15 15.12 -38.50
N THR A 244 -41.37 14.78 -39.52
CA THR A 244 -41.25 15.59 -40.75
C THR A 244 -42.32 15.28 -41.82
N GLU A 245 -43.06 14.18 -41.70
CA GLU A 245 -44.20 13.91 -42.61
C GLU A 245 -45.48 14.67 -42.23
N ALA A 246 -45.53 15.32 -41.06
CA ALA A 246 -46.69 16.14 -40.66
C ALA A 246 -46.57 17.64 -41.01
N SER A 247 -45.38 18.13 -41.41
CA SER A 247 -45.14 19.56 -41.68
C SER A 247 -44.92 19.93 -43.16
N THR A 248 -44.93 18.96 -44.09
CA THR A 248 -44.80 19.25 -45.54
C THR A 248 -46.15 19.64 -46.18
N ALA A 249 -46.90 20.52 -45.53
CA ALA A 249 -48.13 21.11 -46.09
C ALA A 249 -48.32 22.60 -45.80
N ARG A 250 -47.35 23.29 -45.18
CA ARG A 250 -47.43 24.74 -44.97
C ARG A 250 -46.10 25.42 -45.27
N ASP A 251 -46.23 26.47 -46.07
CA ASP A 251 -45.29 27.58 -46.25
C ASP A 251 -44.15 27.35 -47.24
N THR A 252 -44.58 27.31 -48.50
CA THR A 252 -43.89 28.06 -49.56
C THR A 252 -44.22 29.54 -49.39
N LEU A 253 -43.26 30.39 -49.02
CA LEU A 253 -43.19 31.81 -49.39
C LEU A 253 -41.89 32.47 -48.87
N GLU A 254 -41.13 33.01 -49.83
CA GLU A 254 -40.36 34.25 -49.77
C GLU A 254 -39.53 34.60 -48.52
N CYS A 255 -38.20 34.62 -48.66
CA CYS A 255 -37.49 35.90 -48.80
C CYS A 255 -36.00 35.68 -49.06
N THR A 256 -35.50 36.42 -50.05
CA THR A 256 -34.11 36.57 -50.43
C THR A 256 -33.42 37.64 -49.56
N ASP A 257 -32.08 37.61 -49.63
CA ASP A 257 -31.14 38.73 -49.60
C ASP A 257 -30.25 38.97 -48.36
N ALA A 258 -28.96 39.14 -48.72
CA ALA A 258 -27.92 39.97 -48.12
C ALA A 258 -27.29 39.52 -46.79
N GLU A 259 -26.02 39.74 -46.46
CA GLU A 259 -24.77 40.14 -47.13
C GLU A 259 -23.68 40.09 -46.02
N ALA A 260 -22.45 39.78 -46.42
CA ALA A 260 -21.15 40.21 -45.89
C ALA A 260 -20.98 40.75 -44.44
N GLN A 261 -19.96 40.23 -43.73
CA GLN A 261 -18.83 40.95 -43.07
C GLN A 261 -18.00 39.96 -42.21
N MET A 262 -16.73 39.69 -42.54
CA MET A 262 -15.51 40.39 -42.09
C MET A 262 -15.22 40.27 -40.58
N ALA A 263 -14.14 39.54 -40.22
CA ALA A 263 -12.90 40.10 -39.64
C ALA A 263 -12.25 39.28 -38.48
N SER A 264 -10.95 39.00 -38.71
CA SER A 264 -9.79 39.06 -37.80
C SER A 264 -9.47 37.99 -36.73
N GLU A 265 -8.33 37.33 -36.96
CA GLU A 265 -7.39 36.71 -36.01
C GLU A 265 -6.73 37.75 -35.06
N PRO A 266 -5.98 37.31 -34.03
CA PRO A 266 -4.53 37.41 -34.18
C PRO A 266 -3.70 36.23 -33.64
N VAL A 267 -2.58 36.02 -34.34
CA VAL A 267 -1.43 35.14 -34.07
C VAL A 267 -0.50 35.81 -33.05
N ALA A 268 -0.07 35.07 -32.02
CA ALA A 268 1.03 35.46 -31.13
C ALA A 268 2.24 34.54 -31.37
N LEU A 269 3.27 35.12 -32.00
CA LEU A 269 4.64 34.62 -32.10
C LEU A 269 5.38 34.96 -30.80
N ALA A 270 6.06 33.97 -30.20
CA ALA A 270 7.11 34.19 -29.20
C ALA A 270 8.39 33.51 -29.67
N GLU A 271 9.36 34.34 -30.03
CA GLU A 271 10.74 34.00 -30.37
C GLU A 271 11.62 34.03 -29.10
N SER A 272 12.52 33.07 -28.96
CA SER A 272 13.79 33.18 -28.21
C SER A 272 14.75 32.11 -28.77
N SER A 273 15.66 32.44 -29.71
CA SER A 273 16.98 33.10 -29.53
C SER A 273 17.83 32.41 -28.45
N GLU A 274 18.69 31.45 -28.83
CA GLU A 274 20.11 31.63 -29.17
C GLU A 274 20.98 32.03 -27.97
N GLU A 275 21.82 31.10 -27.48
CA GLU A 275 23.15 31.46 -27.02
C GLU A 275 24.16 30.33 -27.29
N ARG A 276 25.22 30.73 -28.00
CA ARG A 276 26.36 29.96 -28.51
C ARG A 276 27.60 30.45 -27.78
N GLY A 277 28.54 29.54 -27.55
CA GLY A 277 29.97 29.83 -27.38
C GLY A 277 30.40 30.13 -25.95
N GLU A 278 31.64 29.89 -25.51
CA GLU A 278 32.87 29.62 -26.24
C GLU A 278 33.84 28.83 -25.36
N HIS A 279 34.70 28.05 -26.03
CA HIS A 279 35.90 27.45 -25.47
C HIS A 279 36.97 28.53 -25.22
N ALA A 280 37.52 28.59 -24.02
CA ALA A 280 38.77 29.30 -23.77
C ALA A 280 39.72 28.45 -22.91
N SER A 281 40.75 27.94 -23.57
CA SER A 281 42.02 27.53 -22.95
C SER A 281 42.79 28.76 -22.53
N SER A 282 43.43 28.77 -21.35
CA SER A 282 44.65 29.55 -21.06
C SER A 282 45.01 29.49 -19.56
N THR A 283 46.07 28.77 -19.19
CA THR A 283 47.41 29.31 -18.83
C THR A 283 47.55 29.67 -17.35
N SER A 284 48.22 28.80 -16.60
CA SER A 284 48.55 29.00 -15.17
C SER A 284 49.77 29.92 -14.99
N PRO A 285 49.71 30.93 -14.10
CA PRO A 285 50.89 31.60 -13.58
C PRO A 285 51.32 30.97 -12.23
N PRO A 286 52.63 30.79 -11.97
CA PRO A 286 53.12 30.43 -10.64
C PRO A 286 53.56 31.68 -9.87
N GLY A 287 53.09 31.84 -8.64
CA GLY A 287 53.72 32.72 -7.64
C GLY A 287 52.79 33.77 -7.03
N GLY A 288 52.23 33.45 -5.87
CA GLY A 288 51.49 34.38 -5.01
C GLY A 288 50.71 33.65 -3.91
N SER A 289 51.41 32.98 -2.99
CA SER A 289 50.78 32.05 -2.02
C SER A 289 50.10 32.70 -0.83
N ASP A 290 50.31 33.98 -0.53
CA ASP A 290 49.95 34.53 0.79
C ASP A 290 48.71 35.43 0.78
N VAL A 291 48.18 35.83 -0.39
CA VAL A 291 46.96 36.65 -0.50
C VAL A 291 45.72 35.80 -0.82
N ALA A 292 45.89 34.60 -1.35
CA ALA A 292 44.78 33.69 -1.68
C ALA A 292 44.09 33.12 -0.42
N ALA A 293 44.86 32.89 0.65
CA ALA A 293 44.33 32.32 1.90
C ALA A 293 43.32 33.25 2.61
N ASP A 294 43.50 34.56 2.52
CA ASP A 294 42.57 35.52 3.12
C ASP A 294 41.26 35.62 2.34
N SER A 295 41.30 35.43 1.01
CA SER A 295 40.09 35.40 0.17
C SER A 295 39.27 34.14 0.43
N GLU A 296 39.91 32.97 0.53
CA GLU A 296 39.23 31.70 0.80
C GLU A 296 38.56 31.72 2.19
N ARG A 297 39.19 32.36 3.18
CA ARG A 297 38.61 32.52 4.51
C ARG A 297 37.35 33.40 4.49
N ALA A 298 37.37 34.51 3.75
CA ALA A 298 36.20 35.37 3.61
C ALA A 298 35.03 34.66 2.90
N ASP A 299 35.33 33.83 1.90
CA ASP A 299 34.32 33.03 1.21
C ASP A 299 33.73 31.93 2.11
N LEU A 300 34.55 31.29 2.95
CA LEU A 300 34.08 30.32 3.95
C LEU A 300 33.20 30.96 5.01
N GLU A 301 33.57 32.13 5.54
CA GLU A 301 32.74 32.87 6.50
C GLU A 301 31.38 33.26 5.90
N LYS A 302 31.36 33.68 4.63
CA LYS A 302 30.12 33.97 3.90
C LYS A 302 29.26 32.73 3.67
N ASN A 303 29.89 31.59 3.36
CA ASN A 303 29.18 30.33 3.17
C ASN A 303 28.59 29.81 4.49
N LEU A 304 29.31 29.98 5.60
CA LEU A 304 28.82 29.61 6.93
C LEU A 304 27.62 30.50 7.35
N ALA A 305 27.72 31.81 7.16
CA ALA A 305 26.59 32.73 7.41
C ALA A 305 25.35 32.40 6.55
N ASN A 306 25.56 32.02 5.28
CA ASN A 306 24.46 31.57 4.42
C ASN A 306 23.86 30.23 4.87
N ALA A 307 24.68 29.32 5.40
CA ALA A 307 24.20 28.05 5.95
C ALA A 307 23.38 28.28 7.23
N GLU A 308 23.85 29.15 8.12
CA GLU A 308 23.11 29.56 9.33
C GLU A 308 21.76 30.18 8.97
N LEU A 309 21.71 31.06 7.96
CA LEU A 309 20.45 31.66 7.50
C LEU A 309 19.48 30.64 6.89
N ARG A 310 19.99 29.61 6.20
CA ARG A 310 19.18 28.50 5.69
C ARG A 310 18.63 27.63 6.81
N MET A 311 19.44 27.32 7.82
CA MET A 311 18.99 26.57 9.00
C MET A 311 17.91 27.33 9.77
N ALA A 312 18.12 28.62 10.03
CA ALA A 312 17.12 29.46 10.70
C ALA A 312 15.81 29.58 9.89
N SER A 313 15.91 29.67 8.56
CA SER A 313 14.72 29.65 7.69
C SER A 313 13.98 28.31 7.73
N TRP A 314 14.70 27.20 7.85
CA TRP A 314 14.11 25.87 7.93
C TRP A 314 13.45 25.64 9.30
N GLU A 315 14.07 26.10 10.39
CA GLU A 315 13.49 26.07 11.74
C GLU A 315 12.19 26.90 11.81
N ALA A 316 12.18 28.10 11.24
CA ALA A 316 10.97 28.92 11.17
C ALA A 316 9.83 28.26 10.38
N ASP A 317 10.15 27.53 9.30
CA ASP A 317 9.15 26.78 8.53
C ASP A 317 8.61 25.58 9.33
N GLN A 318 9.47 24.89 10.10
CA GLN A 318 9.03 23.83 11.02
C GLN A 318 8.11 24.36 12.11
N GLU A 319 8.48 25.47 12.77
CA GLU A 319 7.63 26.12 13.77
C GLU A 319 6.28 26.54 13.19
N ALA A 320 6.25 27.07 11.96
CA ALA A 320 5.01 27.42 11.28
C ALA A 320 4.13 26.19 10.98
N ARG A 321 4.73 25.06 10.61
CA ARG A 321 4.00 23.80 10.38
C ARG A 321 3.43 23.23 11.67
N VAL A 322 4.19 23.27 12.78
CA VAL A 322 3.71 22.86 14.11
C VAL A 322 2.54 23.74 14.54
N ALA A 323 2.65 25.07 14.42
CA ALA A 323 1.58 26.00 14.77
C ALA A 323 0.30 25.81 13.92
N ASP A 324 0.43 25.41 12.65
CA ASP A 324 -0.73 25.08 11.80
C ASP A 324 -1.41 23.77 12.24
N LEU A 325 -0.64 22.76 12.64
CA LEU A 325 -1.17 21.51 13.18
C LEU A 325 -1.91 21.74 14.51
N GLU A 326 -1.34 22.51 15.43
CA GLU A 326 -2.00 22.87 16.70
C GLU A 326 -3.29 23.69 16.49
N ARG A 327 -3.38 24.46 15.40
CA ARG A 327 -4.62 25.17 15.03
C ARG A 327 -5.69 24.17 14.60
N ARG A 328 -5.36 23.23 13.70
CA ARG A 328 -6.29 22.21 13.22
C ARG A 328 -6.76 21.27 14.33
N GLU A 329 -5.88 20.93 15.27
CA GLU A 329 -6.25 20.11 16.43
C GLU A 329 -7.29 20.82 17.31
N ARG A 330 -7.12 22.13 17.56
CA ARG A 330 -8.10 22.93 18.29
C ARG A 330 -9.44 23.00 17.57
N GLU A 331 -9.44 23.21 16.25
CA GLU A 331 -10.67 23.22 15.43
C GLU A 331 -11.41 21.87 15.48
N LEU A 332 -10.68 20.76 15.49
CA LEU A 332 -11.25 19.42 15.63
C LEU A 332 -11.85 19.20 17.03
N LEU A 333 -11.18 19.65 18.09
CA LEU A 333 -11.70 19.55 19.46
C LEU A 333 -12.95 20.42 19.65
N GLU A 334 -12.97 21.64 19.12
CA GLU A 334 -14.16 22.51 19.13
C GLU A 334 -15.32 21.87 18.36
N SER A 335 -15.04 21.29 17.19
CA SER A 335 -16.04 20.56 16.40
C SER A 335 -16.58 19.36 17.18
N GLN A 336 -15.72 18.56 17.81
CA GLN A 336 -16.13 17.40 18.62
C GLN A 336 -16.97 17.82 19.83
N ALA A 337 -16.62 18.93 20.49
CA ALA A 337 -17.41 19.48 21.59
C ALA A 337 -18.82 19.89 21.13
N LYS A 338 -18.92 20.55 19.97
CA LYS A 338 -20.20 20.92 19.37
C LYS A 338 -21.07 19.71 19.04
N TRP A 339 -20.49 18.66 18.45
CA TRP A 339 -21.20 17.40 18.19
C TRP A 339 -21.72 16.74 19.47
N ARG A 340 -20.96 16.81 20.57
CA ARG A 340 -21.41 16.29 21.87
C ARG A 340 -22.57 17.10 22.45
N GLU A 341 -22.53 18.43 22.34
CA GLU A 341 -23.67 19.28 22.75
C GLU A 341 -24.92 18.99 21.91
N GLU A 342 -24.79 18.88 20.60
CA GLU A 342 -25.90 18.52 19.70
C GLU A 342 -26.48 17.13 20.03
N ALA A 343 -25.62 16.14 20.28
CA ALA A 343 -26.05 14.80 20.69
C ALA A 343 -26.79 14.81 22.05
N ALA A 344 -26.32 15.61 23.02
CA ALA A 344 -26.99 15.76 24.31
C ALA A 344 -28.38 16.41 24.18
N VAL A 345 -28.54 17.38 23.28
CA VAL A 345 -29.85 17.99 22.99
C VAL A 345 -30.80 16.96 22.39
N VAL A 346 -30.36 16.16 21.43
CA VAL A 346 -31.18 15.10 20.82
C VAL A 346 -31.57 14.03 21.84
N GLY A 347 -30.66 13.65 22.73
CA GLY A 347 -30.94 12.72 23.83
C GLY A 347 -32.03 13.24 24.78
N ASN A 348 -31.97 14.52 25.15
CA ASN A 348 -32.98 15.14 26.02
C ASN A 348 -34.37 15.24 25.37
N VAL A 349 -34.45 15.47 24.05
CA VAL A 349 -35.73 15.49 23.32
C VAL A 349 -36.39 14.11 23.35
N LYS A 350 -35.63 13.06 23.05
CA LYS A 350 -36.15 11.67 23.08
C LYS A 350 -36.65 11.27 24.46
N HIS A 351 -35.90 11.63 25.51
CA HIS A 351 -36.30 11.27 26.87
C HIS A 351 -37.57 12.01 27.34
N HIS A 352 -37.81 13.22 26.81
CA HIS A 352 -39.05 13.95 27.08
C HIS A 352 -40.26 13.37 26.32
N GLU A 353 -40.02 12.83 25.12
CA GLU A 353 -41.04 12.13 24.31
C GLU A 353 -41.41 10.78 24.95
N GLU A 354 -40.42 10.02 25.44
CA GLU A 354 -40.60 8.76 26.18
C GLU A 354 -41.40 8.94 27.48
N LEU A 355 -41.18 10.04 28.20
CA LEU A 355 -41.94 10.37 29.42
C LEU A 355 -43.38 10.79 29.13
N GLN A 356 -43.67 11.34 27.94
CA GLN A 356 -45.04 11.67 27.52
C GLN A 356 -45.81 10.43 27.03
N GLU A 357 -45.14 9.45 26.46
CA GLU A 357 -45.76 8.18 26.04
C GLU A 357 -46.04 7.22 27.21
N ALA A 358 -45.34 7.37 28.35
CA ALA A 358 -45.49 6.46 29.50
C ALA A 358 -46.78 6.66 30.33
N GLU A 359 -47.50 7.78 30.24
CA GLU A 359 -48.70 8.05 31.08
C GLU A 359 -50.05 7.67 30.43
N VAL A 360 -50.08 7.25 29.15
CA VAL A 360 -51.31 6.94 28.40
C VAL A 360 -51.70 5.44 28.27
N PRO A 361 -50.85 4.41 28.49
CA PRO A 361 -51.19 3.06 28.03
C PRO A 361 -52.11 2.26 28.97
N GLU A 362 -52.27 2.61 30.25
CA GLU A 362 -52.95 1.71 31.19
C GLU A 362 -54.47 1.61 30.94
N GLN A 363 -55.12 2.70 30.51
CA GLN A 363 -56.54 2.69 30.14
C GLN A 363 -56.80 2.14 28.72
N GLN A 364 -55.87 2.34 27.79
CA GLN A 364 -55.97 1.76 26.45
C GLN A 364 -55.70 0.25 26.46
N ALA A 365 -54.73 -0.24 27.24
CA ALA A 365 -54.46 -1.66 27.39
C ALA A 365 -55.65 -2.44 28.00
N GLN A 366 -56.37 -1.84 28.95
CA GLN A 366 -57.58 -2.44 29.51
C GLN A 366 -58.76 -2.48 28.53
N GLN A 367 -58.91 -1.49 27.65
CA GLN A 367 -59.93 -1.51 26.59
C GLN A 367 -59.57 -2.48 25.46
N GLN A 368 -58.29 -2.56 25.08
CA GLN A 368 -57.79 -3.49 24.07
C GLN A 368 -57.97 -4.95 24.53
N ALA A 369 -57.63 -5.26 25.79
CA ALA A 369 -57.81 -6.60 26.36
C ALA A 369 -59.28 -7.08 26.41
N GLN A 370 -60.24 -6.15 26.50
CA GLN A 370 -61.67 -6.48 26.42
C GLN A 370 -62.14 -6.72 24.97
N GLN A 371 -61.50 -6.08 23.99
CA GLN A 371 -61.77 -6.31 22.56
C GLN A 371 -61.15 -7.62 22.07
N ASP A 372 -59.93 -7.93 22.49
CA ASP A 372 -59.22 -9.17 22.14
C ASP A 372 -59.95 -10.44 22.68
N ALA A 373 -60.76 -10.31 23.74
CA ALA A 373 -61.58 -11.40 24.27
C ALA A 373 -62.78 -11.79 23.39
N GLN A 374 -63.12 -10.98 22.37
CA GLN A 374 -64.18 -11.27 21.40
C GLN A 374 -63.66 -11.64 20.00
N GLU A 375 -62.35 -11.62 19.78
CA GLU A 375 -61.77 -11.94 18.48
C GLU A 375 -61.75 -13.45 18.18
N ASP A 376 -61.90 -13.77 16.90
CA ASP A 376 -61.96 -15.13 16.36
C ASP A 376 -60.66 -15.91 16.70
N PRO A 377 -60.72 -17.11 17.32
CA PRO A 377 -59.54 -17.87 17.72
C PRO A 377 -58.54 -18.11 16.58
N GLU A 378 -59.00 -18.15 15.33
CA GLU A 378 -58.13 -18.32 14.14
C GLU A 378 -57.16 -17.14 13.94
N TRP A 379 -57.62 -15.91 14.19
CA TRP A 379 -56.78 -14.70 14.10
C TRP A 379 -55.71 -14.65 15.21
N THR A 380 -56.06 -15.11 16.42
CA THR A 380 -55.10 -15.19 17.53
C THR A 380 -53.97 -16.19 17.26
N ALA A 381 -54.26 -17.28 16.54
CA ALA A 381 -53.24 -18.25 16.13
C ALA A 381 -52.27 -17.64 15.10
N GLN A 382 -52.78 -16.87 14.13
CA GLN A 382 -51.96 -16.20 13.13
C GLN A 382 -51.07 -15.09 13.73
N ARG A 383 -51.57 -14.33 14.72
CA ARG A 383 -50.74 -13.36 15.45
C ARG A 383 -49.58 -14.02 16.19
N ARG A 384 -49.84 -15.14 16.90
CA ARG A 384 -48.78 -15.88 17.60
C ARG A 384 -47.70 -16.39 16.65
N GLU A 385 -48.09 -16.87 15.47
CA GLU A 385 -47.12 -17.28 14.44
C GLU A 385 -46.26 -16.10 13.96
N ILE A 386 -46.86 -14.93 13.72
CA ILE A 386 -46.12 -13.72 13.36
C ILE A 386 -45.18 -13.28 14.48
N ASP A 387 -45.60 -13.38 15.74
CA ASP A 387 -44.77 -13.02 16.89
C ASP A 387 -43.58 -13.98 17.03
N VAL A 388 -43.77 -15.29 16.83
CA VAL A 388 -42.67 -16.27 16.79
C VAL A 388 -41.69 -15.94 15.66
N GLN A 389 -42.17 -15.62 14.45
CA GLN A 389 -41.31 -15.23 13.33
C GLN A 389 -40.53 -13.94 13.61
N ARG A 390 -41.14 -12.98 14.32
CA ARG A 390 -40.46 -11.74 14.76
C ARG A 390 -39.39 -12.02 15.80
N GLU A 391 -39.65 -12.91 16.76
CA GLU A 391 -38.65 -13.34 17.75
C GLU A 391 -37.47 -14.06 17.09
N GLU A 392 -37.73 -14.91 16.08
CA GLU A 392 -36.67 -15.58 15.32
C GLU A 392 -35.82 -14.59 14.52
N LEU A 393 -36.44 -13.61 13.85
CA LEU A 393 -35.71 -12.54 13.16
C LEU A 393 -34.90 -11.69 14.13
N ALA A 394 -35.44 -11.38 15.31
CA ALA A 394 -34.71 -10.65 16.35
C ALA A 394 -33.47 -11.42 16.82
N ARG A 395 -33.59 -12.74 17.06
CA ARG A 395 -32.44 -13.59 17.39
C ARG A 395 -31.38 -13.62 16.30
N LEU A 396 -31.78 -13.72 15.03
CA LEU A 396 -30.84 -13.68 13.90
C LEU A 396 -30.13 -12.32 13.79
N GLN A 397 -30.84 -11.23 14.04
CA GLN A 397 -30.25 -9.89 14.08
C GLN A 397 -29.25 -9.74 15.22
N GLU A 398 -29.57 -10.23 16.42
CA GLU A 398 -28.64 -10.25 17.56
C GLU A 398 -27.39 -11.08 17.25
N GLN A 399 -27.54 -12.25 16.63
CA GLN A 399 -26.41 -13.07 16.19
C GLN A 399 -25.54 -12.33 15.16
N MET A 400 -26.15 -11.67 14.16
CA MET A 400 -25.40 -10.84 13.22
C MET A 400 -24.65 -9.69 13.91
N GLN A 401 -25.27 -9.03 14.89
CA GLN A 401 -24.61 -7.98 15.66
C GLN A 401 -23.43 -8.52 16.45
N GLN A 402 -23.56 -9.68 17.10
CA GLN A 402 -22.46 -10.35 17.81
C GLN A 402 -21.30 -10.69 16.87
N PHE A 403 -21.58 -11.26 15.70
CA PHE A 403 -20.54 -11.53 14.69
C PHE A 403 -19.85 -10.24 14.21
N SER A 404 -20.61 -9.16 14.05
CA SER A 404 -20.03 -7.87 13.65
C SER A 404 -19.12 -7.29 14.72
N LEU A 405 -19.47 -7.41 16.00
CA LEU A 405 -18.64 -6.98 17.13
C LEU A 405 -17.37 -7.82 17.23
N GLN A 406 -17.47 -9.15 17.09
CA GLN A 406 -16.30 -10.04 17.08
C GLN A 406 -15.33 -9.71 15.93
N LEU A 407 -15.85 -9.42 14.75
CA LEU A 407 -15.01 -9.01 13.61
C LEU A 407 -14.32 -7.67 13.89
N GLU A 408 -15.01 -6.71 14.51
CA GLU A 408 -14.42 -5.42 14.88
C GLU A 408 -13.32 -5.57 15.94
N GLU A 409 -13.55 -6.41 16.96
CA GLU A 409 -12.52 -6.75 17.96
C GLU A 409 -11.30 -7.41 17.31
N GLN A 410 -11.51 -8.32 16.36
CA GLN A 410 -10.42 -8.95 15.61
C GLN A 410 -9.63 -7.93 14.79
N GLN A 411 -10.30 -7.01 14.12
CA GLN A 411 -9.65 -5.93 13.36
C GLN A 411 -8.86 -4.99 14.27
N ARG A 412 -9.40 -4.64 15.44
CA ARG A 412 -8.68 -3.82 16.44
C ARG A 412 -7.46 -4.54 16.98
N ALA A 413 -7.56 -5.83 17.29
CA ALA A 413 -6.42 -6.63 17.73
C ALA A 413 -5.33 -6.72 16.66
N GLN A 414 -5.71 -6.85 15.38
CA GLN A 414 -4.77 -6.83 14.27
C GLN A 414 -4.11 -5.46 14.09
N ALA A 415 -4.85 -4.36 14.29
CA ALA A 415 -4.32 -3.01 14.22
C ALA A 415 -3.29 -2.76 15.34
N VAL A 416 -3.63 -3.09 16.60
CA VAL A 416 -2.69 -2.97 17.73
C VAL A 416 -1.45 -3.82 17.51
N ALA A 417 -1.60 -5.06 17.03
CA ALA A 417 -0.46 -5.92 16.72
C ALA A 417 0.42 -5.38 15.56
N ALA A 418 -0.16 -4.60 14.63
CA ALA A 418 0.61 -3.92 13.59
C ALA A 418 1.38 -2.72 14.17
N GLU A 419 0.72 -1.89 14.99
CA GLU A 419 1.33 -0.75 15.68
C GLU A 419 2.50 -1.19 16.58
N GLU A 420 2.37 -2.31 17.31
CA GLU A 420 3.46 -2.87 18.13
C GLU A 420 4.67 -3.30 17.29
N ARG A 421 4.45 -3.85 16.09
CA ARG A 421 5.54 -4.23 15.17
C ARG A 421 6.23 -3.00 14.60
N GLU A 422 5.48 -1.96 14.24
CA GLU A 422 6.04 -0.70 13.77
C GLU A 422 6.87 -0.02 14.86
N PHE A 423 6.37 -0.02 16.10
CA PHE A 423 7.11 0.50 17.25
C PHE A 423 8.43 -0.25 17.46
N LYS A 424 8.40 -1.59 17.39
CA LYS A 424 9.61 -2.41 17.53
C LYS A 424 10.64 -2.14 16.43
N LEU A 425 10.20 -2.02 15.18
CA LEU A 425 11.09 -1.67 14.07
C LEU A 425 11.72 -0.28 14.23
N ALA A 426 10.96 0.69 14.75
CA ALA A 426 11.47 2.04 15.02
C ALA A 426 12.49 2.05 16.18
N GLU A 427 12.29 1.20 17.20
CA GLU A 427 13.26 1.02 18.28
C GLU A 427 14.56 0.39 17.77
N GLU A 428 14.47 -0.66 16.96
CA GLU A 428 15.63 -1.28 16.30
C GLU A 428 16.38 -0.30 15.37
N GLU A 429 15.66 0.54 14.61
CA GLU A 429 16.28 1.57 13.77
C GLU A 429 17.01 2.63 14.60
N ARG A 430 16.43 3.01 15.74
CA ARG A 430 17.06 3.94 16.69
C ARG A 430 18.34 3.34 17.27
N GLU A 431 18.33 2.06 17.66
CA GLU A 431 19.54 1.36 18.13
C GLU A 431 20.60 1.25 17.04
N GLN A 432 20.22 0.97 15.80
CA GLN A 432 21.17 0.98 14.68
C GLN A 432 21.76 2.37 14.45
N ALA A 433 20.97 3.43 14.60
CA ALA A 433 21.44 4.80 14.47
C ALA A 433 22.43 5.19 15.58
N THR A 434 22.22 4.75 16.83
CA THR A 434 23.16 5.00 17.92
C THR A 434 24.48 4.26 17.72
N VAL A 435 24.44 2.99 17.31
CA VAL A 435 25.66 2.22 16.96
C VAL A 435 26.38 2.87 15.79
N GLY A 436 25.66 3.29 14.75
CA GLY A 436 26.22 3.99 13.60
C GLY A 436 26.82 5.36 13.93
N HIS A 437 26.33 6.04 14.97
CA HIS A 437 26.96 7.26 15.51
C HIS A 437 28.29 6.93 16.21
N ALA A 438 28.28 5.96 17.13
CA ALA A 438 29.47 5.55 17.86
C ALA A 438 30.60 5.08 16.93
N LEU A 439 30.28 4.31 15.88
CA LEU A 439 31.26 3.89 14.88
C LEU A 439 31.87 5.06 14.09
N ARG A 440 31.10 6.12 13.83
CA ARG A 440 31.61 7.33 13.16
C ARG A 440 32.56 8.11 14.08
N GLU A 441 32.22 8.26 15.35
CA GLU A 441 33.07 8.93 16.34
C GLU A 441 34.42 8.21 16.50
N GLU A 442 34.41 6.88 16.63
CA GLU A 442 35.64 6.07 16.69
C GLU A 442 36.48 6.20 15.42
N LYS A 443 35.84 6.22 14.25
CA LYS A 443 36.54 6.43 12.98
C LYS A 443 37.20 7.81 12.92
N GLU A 444 36.50 8.87 13.33
CA GLU A 444 37.05 10.23 13.40
C GLU A 444 38.22 10.33 14.38
N LEU A 445 38.15 9.63 15.51
CA LEU A 445 39.22 9.53 16.49
C LEU A 445 40.45 8.84 15.89
N LEU A 446 40.27 7.70 15.21
CA LEU A 446 41.36 7.01 14.50
C LEU A 446 41.97 7.87 13.38
N GLU A 447 41.15 8.60 12.61
CA GLU A 447 41.64 9.53 11.59
C GLU A 447 42.40 10.72 12.19
N SER A 448 41.97 11.22 13.35
CA SER A 448 42.69 12.24 14.13
C SER A 448 44.07 11.71 14.59
N GLN A 449 44.11 10.50 15.14
CA GLN A 449 45.36 9.85 15.55
C GLN A 449 46.31 9.64 14.37
N ARG A 450 45.82 9.15 13.23
CA ARG A 450 46.61 8.99 11.99
C ARG A 450 47.20 10.32 11.52
N ARG A 451 46.42 11.40 11.54
CA ARG A 451 46.90 12.76 11.21
C ARG A 451 47.99 13.21 12.18
N ALA A 452 47.83 12.98 13.48
CA ALA A 452 48.84 13.33 14.49
C ALA A 452 50.16 12.58 14.27
N VAL A 453 50.11 11.27 14.02
CA VAL A 453 51.29 10.45 13.71
C VAL A 453 52.00 10.92 12.45
N ALA A 454 51.23 11.23 11.39
CA ALA A 454 51.79 11.74 10.13
C ALA A 454 52.51 13.10 10.33
N LEU A 455 51.97 13.98 11.17
CA LEU A 455 52.61 15.26 11.53
C LEU A 455 53.91 15.05 12.32
N LEU A 456 53.93 14.11 13.28
CA LEU A 456 55.14 13.76 14.02
C LEU A 456 56.23 13.19 13.09
N GLN A 457 55.86 12.28 12.18
CA GLN A 457 56.77 11.72 11.19
C GLN A 457 57.35 12.83 10.29
N ARG A 458 56.52 13.77 9.83
CA ARG A 458 56.98 14.91 9.02
C ARG A 458 57.92 15.83 9.80
N SER A 459 57.63 16.11 11.07
CA SER A 459 58.48 16.92 11.95
C SER A 459 59.86 16.27 12.17
N LEU A 460 59.89 14.95 12.39
CA LEU A 460 61.13 14.18 12.51
C LEU A 460 61.97 14.22 11.22
N LEU A 461 61.33 14.07 10.05
CA LEU A 461 62.02 14.18 8.76
C LEU A 461 62.55 15.60 8.52
N GLN A 462 61.82 16.64 8.92
CA GLN A 462 62.26 18.03 8.78
C GLN A 462 63.43 18.37 9.71
N SER A 463 63.40 17.92 10.98
CA SER A 463 64.50 18.14 11.92
C SER A 463 65.78 17.42 11.49
N HIS A 464 65.67 16.22 10.91
CA HIS A 464 66.81 15.51 10.35
C HIS A 464 67.46 16.26 9.19
N ASN A 465 66.65 16.88 8.31
CA ASN A 465 67.15 17.63 7.16
C ASN A 465 67.85 18.95 7.56
N GLN A 466 67.42 19.59 8.66
CA GLN A 466 68.05 20.83 9.15
C GLN A 466 69.42 20.61 9.82
N ASN A 467 69.70 19.41 10.32
CA ASN A 467 70.95 19.10 11.05
C ASN A 467 72.16 18.74 10.17
N GLY A 468 72.09 18.92 8.85
CA GLY A 468 73.26 19.10 7.97
C GLY A 468 74.39 18.05 8.07
N ALA A 469 74.41 17.12 7.12
CA ALA A 469 75.63 16.54 6.56
C ALA A 469 76.51 15.61 7.44
N SER A 470 75.94 14.80 8.34
CA SER A 470 76.58 13.55 8.75
C SER A 470 75.91 12.34 8.09
N LYS A 471 76.66 11.68 7.20
CA LYS A 471 76.30 10.47 6.44
C LYS A 471 75.31 9.53 7.15
N GLY A 472 74.13 9.36 6.55
CA GLY A 472 73.32 8.14 6.56
C GLY A 472 73.03 7.53 7.93
N SER A 473 72.23 8.20 8.75
CA SER A 473 71.57 7.55 9.88
C SER A 473 70.19 7.10 9.43
N CYS A 474 70.05 5.82 9.08
CA CYS A 474 68.76 5.16 9.06
C CYS A 474 68.30 5.06 10.52
N VAL A 475 67.22 5.73 10.88
CA VAL A 475 66.53 5.48 12.15
C VAL A 475 65.71 4.22 11.93
N GLU A 476 66.27 3.08 12.33
CA GLU A 476 65.53 1.83 12.46
C GLU A 476 64.61 2.01 13.67
N MET A 477 63.34 2.32 13.38
CA MET A 477 62.31 2.43 14.40
C MET A 477 61.87 1.00 14.71
N GLU A 478 62.54 0.37 15.67
CA GLU A 478 62.09 -0.91 16.23
C GLU A 478 60.69 -0.68 16.79
N ILE A 479 59.66 -1.11 16.05
CA ILE A 479 58.31 -1.26 16.57
C ILE A 479 58.42 -2.45 17.52
N GLY A 480 58.81 -2.18 18.76
CA GLY A 480 58.86 -3.19 19.79
C GLY A 480 57.44 -3.69 20.04
N ASP A 481 57.12 -4.88 19.54
CA ASP A 481 55.96 -5.71 19.92
C ASP A 481 56.06 -6.19 21.39
N THR A 482 56.76 -5.44 22.24
CA THR A 482 56.99 -5.75 23.63
C THR A 482 55.92 -5.10 24.49
N SER A 483 55.12 -5.98 25.10
CA SER A 483 54.17 -5.77 26.19
C SER A 483 52.76 -5.30 25.82
N SER A 484 52.10 -6.02 24.92
CA SER A 484 50.72 -6.44 25.25
C SER A 484 50.85 -7.67 26.14
N GLN A 485 50.89 -7.42 27.44
CA GLN A 485 50.73 -8.45 28.45
C GLN A 485 49.29 -8.94 28.33
N GLU A 486 49.08 -9.97 27.51
CA GLU A 486 47.87 -10.77 27.52
C GLU A 486 47.71 -11.25 28.97
N GLU A 487 46.77 -10.67 29.70
CA GLU A 487 46.24 -11.28 30.92
C GLU A 487 45.51 -12.54 30.47
N GLU A 488 46.31 -13.60 30.33
CA GLU A 488 45.94 -14.99 30.21
C GLU A 488 45.18 -15.34 31.50
N THR A 489 43.89 -15.00 31.54
CA THR A 489 42.96 -15.63 32.47
C THR A 489 42.90 -17.09 32.06
N THR A 490 43.69 -17.88 32.77
CA THR A 490 43.63 -19.34 32.84
C THR A 490 42.19 -19.78 33.05
N CYS A 491 41.50 -20.09 31.95
CA CYS A 491 40.34 -20.94 31.94
C CYS A 491 40.90 -22.37 32.08
N GLU A 492 40.82 -22.92 33.29
CA GLU A 492 41.23 -24.28 33.58
C GLU A 492 40.60 -25.24 32.57
N ASP A 493 41.46 -26.02 31.92
CA ASP A 493 41.13 -27.17 31.09
C ASP A 493 40.25 -28.15 31.89
N VAL A 494 38.94 -28.02 31.73
CA VAL A 494 38.00 -29.12 32.00
C VAL A 494 37.85 -29.89 30.71
N ASP A 495 38.80 -30.81 30.50
CA ASP A 495 38.70 -31.95 29.58
C ASP A 495 37.57 -32.88 30.05
N GLU A 496 36.32 -32.47 29.84
CA GLU A 496 35.17 -33.37 29.82
C GLU A 496 34.69 -33.52 28.37
N ARG A 497 35.23 -34.56 27.74
CA ARG A 497 34.59 -35.28 26.64
C ARG A 497 33.12 -35.52 26.98
N SER A 498 32.25 -34.66 26.49
CA SER A 498 30.86 -34.98 26.28
C SER A 498 30.61 -34.88 24.78
N ASP A 499 30.25 -36.03 24.21
CA ASP A 499 29.63 -36.15 22.90
C ASP A 499 28.28 -35.42 22.97
N ILE A 500 28.31 -34.09 22.86
CA ILE A 500 27.12 -33.25 22.68
C ILE A 500 27.04 -32.96 21.20
N ASP A 501 26.09 -33.64 20.57
CA ASP A 501 25.72 -33.51 19.18
C ASP A 501 25.57 -32.03 18.77
N ASP A 502 26.22 -31.64 17.67
CA ASP A 502 26.10 -30.35 16.97
C ASP A 502 24.69 -30.16 16.30
N GLU A 503 23.63 -30.66 16.94
CA GLU A 503 22.22 -30.54 16.53
C GLU A 503 21.44 -29.60 17.46
N VAL A 504 21.94 -28.39 17.75
CA VAL A 504 21.13 -27.38 18.47
C VAL A 504 21.42 -25.96 17.97
N TRP A 505 21.03 -25.67 16.72
CA TRP A 505 20.77 -24.27 16.30
C TRP A 505 19.39 -24.07 15.66
N ASP A 506 18.53 -25.09 15.64
CA ASP A 506 17.09 -24.96 15.36
C ASP A 506 16.32 -24.67 16.67
N LEU A 507 16.74 -23.64 17.41
CA LEU A 507 15.94 -23.12 18.51
C LEU A 507 14.80 -22.30 17.91
N ASP A 508 13.66 -22.95 17.76
CA ASP A 508 12.40 -22.41 17.30
C ASP A 508 11.86 -21.37 18.30
N TRP A 509 12.25 -20.09 18.14
CA TRP A 509 11.80 -18.96 18.98
C TRP A 509 10.27 -18.78 18.98
N SER A 510 9.55 -19.49 18.10
CA SER A 510 8.09 -19.51 18.02
C SER A 510 7.41 -20.21 19.21
N THR A 511 8.12 -21.07 19.97
CA THR A 511 7.54 -21.77 21.13
C THR A 511 7.67 -21.03 22.47
N ALA A 512 8.63 -20.11 22.60
CA ALA A 512 8.85 -19.38 23.86
C ALA A 512 7.73 -18.39 24.24
N PHE A 513 6.84 -18.03 23.30
CA PHE A 513 5.71 -17.11 23.57
C PHE A 513 4.36 -17.81 23.81
N SER A 514 4.30 -19.15 23.77
CA SER A 514 3.02 -19.86 23.83
C SER A 514 2.55 -20.29 25.23
N ASP A 515 3.42 -20.28 26.25
CA ASP A 515 3.09 -20.87 27.56
C ASP A 515 2.64 -19.87 28.66
N GLN A 516 2.62 -18.56 28.40
CA GLN A 516 2.24 -17.58 29.42
C GLN A 516 0.73 -17.29 29.50
N THR A 517 -0.10 -17.86 28.61
CA THR A 517 -1.57 -17.66 28.61
C THR A 517 -2.39 -18.84 29.15
N ARG A 518 -1.76 -19.96 29.57
CA ARG A 518 -2.50 -21.15 30.06
C ARG A 518 -2.62 -21.30 31.59
N SER A 519 -2.16 -20.33 32.39
CA SER A 519 -2.25 -20.44 33.87
C SER A 519 -3.36 -19.62 34.54
N ALA A 520 -4.26 -18.97 33.78
CA ALA A 520 -5.30 -18.08 34.35
C ALA A 520 -6.76 -18.55 34.18
N VAL A 521 -7.02 -19.75 33.65
CA VAL A 521 -8.40 -20.28 33.47
C VAL A 521 -8.58 -21.64 34.15
N VAL A 522 -8.17 -21.72 35.42
CA VAL A 522 -8.62 -22.80 36.32
C VAL A 522 -8.90 -22.16 37.67
N LEU A 523 -10.11 -21.64 37.87
CA LEU A 523 -10.83 -21.55 39.14
C LEU A 523 -12.14 -20.77 38.91
N ALA A 524 -13.15 -21.42 38.31
CA ALA A 524 -14.59 -21.16 38.56
C ALA A 524 -15.45 -21.98 37.59
N VAL A 525 -15.58 -23.28 37.81
CA VAL A 525 -16.80 -23.99 37.39
C VAL A 525 -17.27 -24.78 38.59
N GLY A 526 -18.27 -24.20 39.25
CA GLY A 526 -19.07 -24.82 40.28
C GLY A 526 -19.74 -26.07 39.75
N LYS A 527 -19.82 -27.03 40.66
CA LYS A 527 -20.21 -28.41 40.47
C LYS A 527 -21.68 -28.53 40.86
N ASP A 528 -22.60 -28.33 39.92
CA ASP A 528 -24.00 -28.73 40.08
C ASP A 528 -24.36 -29.72 38.99
N ARG A 529 -24.42 -30.98 39.42
CA ARG A 529 -24.79 -32.15 38.62
C ARG A 529 -26.09 -32.67 39.20
N GLU A 530 -27.21 -32.09 38.78
CA GLU A 530 -28.53 -32.70 38.98
C GLU A 530 -28.73 -33.78 37.92
N ALA A 531 -29.22 -34.91 38.40
CA ALA A 531 -29.51 -36.10 37.65
C ALA A 531 -30.85 -35.94 36.93
N GLU A 532 -30.85 -36.13 35.62
CA GLU A 532 -32.07 -36.53 34.92
C GLU A 532 -31.89 -37.94 34.37
N ASP A 533 -32.60 -38.85 35.04
CA ASP A 533 -33.03 -40.14 34.55
C ASP A 533 -33.73 -39.99 33.20
N VAL A 534 -33.20 -40.62 32.15
CA VAL A 534 -33.99 -40.90 30.95
C VAL A 534 -34.14 -42.40 30.83
N HIS A 535 -35.34 -42.83 31.20
CA HIS A 535 -35.93 -44.14 30.94
C HIS A 535 -35.85 -44.50 29.45
N SER A 536 -35.12 -45.58 29.14
CA SER A 536 -35.26 -46.29 27.87
C SER A 536 -36.50 -47.19 27.91
N GLY A 537 -37.61 -46.70 27.37
CA GLY A 537 -38.78 -47.51 27.01
C GLY A 537 -38.81 -47.73 25.50
N HIS A 538 -38.31 -48.87 25.05
CA HIS A 538 -38.49 -49.35 23.69
C HIS A 538 -39.39 -50.59 23.77
N ASP A 539 -40.70 -50.35 23.76
CA ASP A 539 -41.70 -51.40 23.67
C ASP A 539 -42.01 -51.72 22.20
N ALA A 540 -42.15 -53.02 22.00
CA ALA A 540 -42.42 -53.71 20.76
C ALA A 540 -43.91 -53.72 20.38
N GLU A 541 -44.17 -54.29 19.21
CA GLU A 541 -45.46 -54.79 18.69
C GLU A 541 -46.43 -53.69 18.20
N THR A 542 -47.05 -53.78 17.01
CA THR A 542 -47.57 -54.95 16.26
C THR A 542 -47.83 -54.57 14.81
#